data_AF-A0A954MY55-F1
#
_entry.id   AF-A0A954MY55-F1
#
_cell.length_a   1.000
_cell.length_b   1.000
_cell.length_c   1.000
_cell.angle_alpha   90.00
_cell.angle_beta   90.00
_cell.angle_gamma   90.00
#
_symmetry.space_group_name_H-M   'P 1'
#
loop_
_entity.id
_entity.type
_entity.pdbx_description
1 polymer ?
#
loop_
_entity_poly.entity_id
_entity_poly.type
_entity_poly.pdbx_seq_one_letter_code
_entity_poly.pdbx_strand_id
1 'polypeptide(L)'
;MSGSAKITSIDAVENFRLALMKFNDNALRALMSIDEQTKRALHWFEHEAPTEWNMRIRKCHEDVERARSALDTCLTKKVGDNRPSCMEEKQALQAAKRRLAHAQEMLNVIRVWTTRIRQACDDYRGGVMGLRTTLDTRVPETVAMLSRTVRALDSYTEQSREKNDSSSAPKPSVQPETTSDEIKP
;
A
#
# COMPACT_ATOMS: atom_id res chain seq x y z
N MET A 1 41.91 -26.38 -20.54
CA MET A 1 40.54 -26.72 -20.10
C MET A 1 39.69 -25.47 -20.13
N SER A 2 39.28 -25.05 -21.33
CA SER A 2 38.41 -23.89 -21.57
C SER A 2 37.01 -24.40 -21.86
N GLY A 3 36.23 -24.62 -20.80
CA GLY A 3 34.83 -24.99 -20.93
C GLY A 3 34.03 -23.78 -21.40
N SER A 4 33.42 -23.86 -22.58
CA SER A 4 32.44 -22.88 -23.04
C SER A 4 31.28 -22.86 -22.05
N ALA A 5 31.15 -21.80 -21.26
CA ALA A 5 29.99 -21.59 -20.41
C ALA A 5 28.74 -21.50 -21.31
N LYS A 6 27.73 -22.34 -21.07
CA LYS A 6 26.44 -22.26 -21.75
C LYS A 6 25.73 -20.99 -21.29
N ILE A 7 25.90 -19.92 -22.06
CA ILE A 7 25.23 -18.64 -21.89
C ILE A 7 23.78 -18.81 -22.36
N THR A 8 22.93 -19.37 -21.50
CA THR A 8 21.48 -19.50 -21.74
C THR A 8 20.67 -18.68 -20.74
N SER A 9 21.33 -17.99 -19.81
CA SER A 9 20.68 -17.32 -18.68
C SER A 9 20.78 -15.79 -18.69
N ILE A 10 21.30 -15.15 -19.75
CA ILE A 10 21.29 -13.67 -19.83
C ILE A 10 19.84 -13.18 -19.84
N ASP A 11 19.00 -13.76 -20.70
CA ASP A 11 17.57 -13.47 -20.74
C ASP A 11 16.87 -13.73 -19.40
N ALA A 12 17.29 -14.77 -18.66
CA ALA A 12 16.74 -15.08 -17.34
C ALA A 12 17.11 -14.02 -16.30
N VAL A 13 18.35 -13.53 -16.32
CA VAL A 13 18.83 -12.46 -15.42
C VAL A 13 18.13 -11.13 -15.75
N GLU A 14 17.96 -10.83 -17.03
CA GLU A 14 17.26 -9.62 -17.49
C GLU A 14 15.76 -9.68 -17.14
N ASN A 15 15.10 -10.81 -17.37
CA ASN A 15 13.71 -11.03 -16.96
C ASN A 15 13.54 -10.90 -15.43
N PHE A 16 14.47 -11.44 -14.64
CA PHE A 16 14.45 -11.28 -13.19
C PHE A 16 14.63 -9.82 -12.77
N ARG A 17 15.54 -9.08 -13.41
CA ARG A 17 15.75 -7.65 -13.17
C ARG A 17 14.47 -6.84 -13.43
N LEU A 18 13.80 -7.08 -14.56
CA LEU A 18 12.54 -6.44 -14.91
C LEU A 18 11.41 -6.82 -13.94
N ALA A 19 11.30 -8.10 -13.59
CA ALA A 19 10.32 -8.57 -12.60
C ALA A 19 10.54 -7.94 -11.23
N LEU A 20 11.80 -7.79 -10.80
CA LEU A 20 12.17 -7.17 -9.53
C LEU A 20 11.85 -5.67 -9.52
N MET A 21 12.12 -4.94 -10.60
CA MET A 21 11.71 -3.54 -10.75
C MET A 21 10.19 -3.39 -10.65
N LYS A 22 9.43 -4.24 -11.36
CA LYS A 22 7.97 -4.22 -11.34
C LYS A 22 7.41 -4.56 -9.96
N PHE A 23 8.00 -5.55 -9.29
CA PHE A 23 7.66 -5.90 -7.91
C PHE A 23 7.89 -4.70 -6.98
N ASN A 24 9.03 -4.01 -7.10
CA ASN A 24 9.36 -2.87 -6.26
C ASN A 24 8.34 -1.75 -6.37
N ASP A 25 8.01 -1.36 -7.61
CA ASP A 25 7.03 -0.32 -7.90
C ASP A 25 5.63 -0.70 -7.35
N ASN A 26 5.19 -1.93 -7.59
CA ASN A 26 3.91 -2.42 -7.07
C ASN A 26 3.87 -2.45 -5.53
N ALA A 27 4.95 -2.92 -4.89
CA ALA A 27 5.04 -3.01 -3.44
C ALA A 27 5.05 -1.63 -2.79
N LEU A 28 5.82 -0.68 -3.32
CA LEU A 28 5.86 0.70 -2.82
C LEU A 28 4.50 1.39 -2.97
N ARG A 29 3.82 1.24 -4.11
CA ARG A 29 2.46 1.77 -4.31
C ARG A 29 1.46 1.17 -3.33
N ALA A 30 1.52 -0.14 -3.10
CA ALA A 30 0.65 -0.81 -2.15
C ALA A 30 0.88 -0.29 -0.71
N LEU A 31 2.14 -0.17 -0.30
CA LEU A 31 2.49 0.40 1.02
C LEU A 31 2.02 1.85 1.17
N MET A 32 2.21 2.69 0.15
CA MET A 32 1.71 4.06 0.17
C MET A 32 0.18 4.13 0.34
N SER A 33 -0.56 3.25 -0.35
CA SER A 33 -2.02 3.19 -0.21
C SER A 33 -2.45 2.80 1.19
N ILE A 34 -1.81 1.80 1.79
CA ILE A 34 -2.12 1.37 3.16
C ILE A 34 -1.73 2.46 4.17
N ASP A 35 -0.60 3.13 3.98
CA ASP A 35 -0.16 4.25 4.82
C ASP A 35 -1.18 5.39 4.81
N GLU A 36 -1.74 5.72 3.65
CA GLU A 36 -2.77 6.76 3.53
C GLU A 36 -4.07 6.34 4.22
N GLN A 37 -4.52 5.10 4.02
CA GLN A 37 -5.72 4.57 4.69
C GLN A 37 -5.56 4.55 6.21
N THR A 38 -4.39 4.15 6.69
CA THR A 38 -4.05 4.10 8.13
C THR A 38 -4.07 5.50 8.74
N LYS A 39 -3.44 6.47 8.08
CA LYS A 39 -3.46 7.89 8.52
C LYS A 39 -4.86 8.47 8.53
N ARG A 40 -5.66 8.18 7.49
CA ARG A 40 -7.04 8.66 7.38
C ARG A 40 -7.92 8.07 8.47
N ALA A 41 -7.80 6.76 8.73
CA ALA A 41 -8.52 6.10 9.82
C ALA A 41 -8.16 6.72 11.17
N LEU A 42 -6.86 6.89 11.45
CA LEU A 42 -6.41 7.51 12.70
C LEU A 42 -6.93 8.95 12.85
N HIS A 43 -6.84 9.76 11.79
CA HIS A 43 -7.35 11.13 11.79
C HIS A 43 -8.86 11.19 12.12
N TRP A 44 -9.65 10.30 11.51
CA TRP A 44 -11.08 10.21 11.78
C TRP A 44 -11.38 9.91 13.25
N PHE A 45 -10.68 8.95 13.85
CA PHE A 45 -10.86 8.59 15.26
C PHE A 45 -10.35 9.65 16.24
N GLU A 46 -9.32 10.41 15.88
CA GLU A 46 -8.71 11.42 16.76
C GLU A 46 -9.43 12.77 16.70
N HIS A 47 -10.00 13.13 15.55
CA HIS A 47 -10.51 14.48 15.32
C HIS A 47 -11.98 14.51 14.90
N GLU A 48 -12.33 13.81 13.82
CA GLU A 48 -13.67 13.91 13.23
C GLU A 48 -14.73 13.29 14.14
N ALA A 49 -14.54 12.03 14.54
CA ALA A 49 -15.52 11.30 15.34
C ALA A 49 -15.77 11.99 16.71
N PRO A 50 -14.76 12.38 17.51
CA PRO A 50 -15.00 13.12 18.74
C PRO A 50 -15.77 14.43 18.50
N THR A 51 -15.44 15.18 17.44
CA THR A 51 -16.11 16.45 17.12
C THR A 51 -17.59 16.22 16.81
N GLU A 52 -17.90 15.26 15.94
CA GLU A 52 -19.27 14.89 15.56
C GLU A 52 -20.09 14.46 16.78
N TRP A 53 -19.54 13.61 17.64
CA TRP A 53 -20.27 13.11 18.81
C TRP A 53 -20.45 14.18 19.89
N ASN A 54 -19.47 15.07 20.10
CA ASN A 54 -19.65 16.23 20.99
C ASN A 54 -20.76 17.16 20.48
N MET A 55 -20.82 17.42 19.17
CA MET A 55 -21.90 18.20 18.57
C MET A 55 -23.27 17.53 18.78
N ARG A 56 -23.35 16.21 18.58
CA ARG A 56 -24.57 15.42 18.83
C ARG A 56 -24.99 15.44 20.30
N ILE A 57 -24.05 15.35 21.23
CA ILE A 57 -24.31 15.44 22.68
C ILE A 57 -24.92 16.80 23.01
N ARG A 58 -24.34 17.90 22.49
CA ARG A 58 -24.89 19.25 22.68
C ARG A 58 -26.34 19.34 22.18
N LYS A 59 -26.62 18.84 20.98
CA LYS A 59 -27.99 18.80 20.43
C LYS A 59 -28.94 17.96 21.29
N CYS A 60 -28.48 16.81 21.78
CA CYS A 60 -29.27 15.97 22.68
C CYS A 60 -29.58 16.68 24.01
N HIS A 61 -28.64 17.47 24.56
CA HIS A 61 -28.90 18.31 25.72
C HIS A 61 -29.99 19.35 25.44
N GLU A 62 -29.91 20.06 24.32
CA GLU A 62 -30.93 21.03 23.90
C GLU A 62 -32.31 20.37 23.74
N ASP A 63 -32.36 19.14 23.22
CA ASP A 63 -33.60 18.36 23.09
C ASP A 63 -34.17 17.95 24.45
N VAL A 64 -33.32 17.58 25.41
CA VAL A 64 -33.73 17.26 26.79
C VAL A 64 -34.32 18.49 27.48
N GLU A 65 -33.66 19.64 27.37
CA GLU A 65 -34.18 20.89 27.96
C GLU A 65 -35.49 21.31 27.31
N ARG A 66 -35.61 21.21 25.98
CA ARG A 66 -36.87 21.49 25.27
C ARG A 66 -38.00 20.58 25.73
N ALA A 67 -37.75 19.27 25.84
CA ALA A 67 -38.75 18.30 26.31
C ALA A 67 -39.14 18.55 27.78
N ARG A 68 -38.19 18.98 28.60
CA ARG A 68 -38.43 19.35 30.00
C ARG A 68 -39.33 20.59 30.09
N SER A 69 -39.01 21.65 29.36
CA SER A 69 -39.85 22.86 29.31
C SER A 69 -41.25 22.58 28.79
N ALA A 70 -41.41 21.68 27.80
CA ALA A 70 -42.71 21.25 27.31
C ALA A 70 -43.52 20.52 28.40
N LEU A 71 -42.88 19.63 29.16
CA LEU A 71 -43.50 18.95 30.29
C LEU A 71 -43.93 19.94 31.38
N ASP A 72 -43.06 20.88 31.75
CA ASP A 72 -43.37 21.91 32.77
C ASP A 72 -44.54 22.80 32.32
N THR A 73 -44.59 23.14 31.03
CA THR A 73 -45.71 23.88 30.42
C THR A 73 -47.00 23.05 30.45
N CYS A 74 -46.95 21.74 30.17
CA CYS A 74 -48.13 20.89 30.27
C CYS A 74 -48.65 20.79 31.72
N LEU A 75 -47.75 20.64 32.69
CA LEU A 75 -48.09 20.51 34.11
C LEU A 75 -48.69 21.78 34.72
N THR A 76 -48.37 22.95 34.16
CA THR A 76 -48.87 24.26 34.59
C THR A 76 -50.18 24.67 33.91
N LYS A 77 -50.50 24.10 32.74
CA LYS A 77 -51.80 24.29 32.08
C LYS A 77 -52.92 23.66 32.92
N LYS A 78 -53.87 24.48 33.37
CA LYS A 78 -55.14 24.01 33.95
C LYS A 78 -56.23 24.11 32.88
N VAL A 79 -56.91 22.99 32.59
CA VAL A 79 -58.07 22.96 31.70
C VAL A 79 -59.29 22.66 32.55
N GLY A 80 -59.95 23.71 33.05
CA GLY A 80 -61.07 23.58 33.99
C GLY A 80 -60.65 22.93 35.32
N ASP A 81 -61.46 21.98 35.82
CA ASP A 81 -61.23 21.23 37.07
C ASP A 81 -60.39 19.94 36.88
N ASN A 82 -60.08 19.57 35.62
CA ASN A 82 -59.29 18.37 35.31
C ASN A 82 -57.84 18.72 34.94
N ARG A 83 -56.90 17.99 35.57
CA ARG A 83 -55.47 18.12 35.29
C ARG A 83 -55.11 17.31 34.04
N PRO A 84 -54.42 17.88 33.03
CA PRO A 84 -54.07 17.13 31.83
C PRO A 84 -53.12 15.97 32.15
N SER A 85 -53.35 14.83 31.51
CA SER A 85 -52.48 13.66 31.55
C SER A 85 -51.26 13.92 30.65
N CYS A 86 -50.23 14.61 31.17
CA CYS A 86 -48.98 14.94 30.46
C CYS A 86 -48.10 13.71 30.17
N MET A 87 -48.70 12.62 29.70
CA MET A 87 -48.05 11.32 29.50
C MET A 87 -47.15 11.34 28.27
N GLU A 88 -47.56 12.01 27.20
CA GLU A 88 -46.78 12.15 25.97
C GLU A 88 -45.49 12.95 26.22
N GLU A 89 -45.57 14.06 26.96
CA GLU A 89 -44.41 14.89 27.31
C GLU A 89 -43.44 14.15 28.24
N LYS A 90 -43.95 13.33 29.17
CA LYS A 90 -43.12 12.46 30.01
C LYS A 90 -42.38 11.42 29.18
N GLN A 91 -43.06 10.78 28.23
CA GLN A 91 -42.44 9.82 27.31
C GLN A 91 -41.40 10.49 26.41
N ALA A 92 -41.71 11.69 25.88
CA ALA A 92 -40.79 12.47 25.06
C ALA A 92 -39.51 12.85 25.83
N LEU A 93 -39.64 13.28 27.10
CA LEU A 93 -38.50 13.56 27.96
C LEU A 93 -37.65 12.31 28.23
N GLN A 94 -38.29 11.17 28.50
CA GLN A 94 -37.57 9.91 28.66
C GLN A 94 -36.82 9.50 27.39
N ALA A 95 -37.45 9.64 26.22
CA ALA A 95 -36.82 9.35 24.94
C ALA A 95 -35.62 10.27 24.66
N ALA A 96 -35.74 11.58 24.93
CA ALA A 96 -34.64 12.53 24.80
C ALA A 96 -33.46 12.17 25.72
N LYS A 97 -33.73 11.81 26.98
CA LYS A 97 -32.70 11.35 27.92
C LYS A 97 -31.99 10.07 27.46
N ARG A 98 -32.72 9.11 26.89
CA ARG A 98 -32.13 7.88 26.32
C ARG A 98 -31.20 8.19 25.15
N ARG A 99 -31.58 9.11 24.26
CA ARG A 99 -30.73 9.55 23.14
C ARG A 99 -29.44 10.21 23.64
N LEU A 100 -29.55 11.07 24.65
CA LEU A 100 -28.39 11.69 25.28
C LEU A 100 -27.43 10.65 25.88
N ALA A 101 -27.96 9.70 26.66
CA ALA A 101 -27.16 8.62 27.24
C ALA A 101 -26.45 7.78 26.17
N HIS A 102 -27.16 7.43 25.08
CA HIS A 102 -26.56 6.72 23.96
C HIS A 102 -25.44 7.54 23.29
N ALA A 103 -25.63 8.84 23.07
CA ALA A 103 -24.60 9.69 22.47
C ALA A 103 -23.34 9.79 23.35
N GLN A 104 -23.52 9.87 24.68
CA GLN A 104 -22.41 9.85 25.64
C GLN A 104 -21.67 8.50 25.64
N GLU A 105 -22.41 7.40 25.60
CA GLU A 105 -21.82 6.05 25.52
C GLU A 105 -20.99 5.88 24.24
N MET A 106 -21.52 6.31 23.09
CA MET A 106 -20.78 6.23 21.83
C MET A 106 -19.49 7.06 21.85
N LEU A 107 -19.48 8.21 22.53
CA LEU A 107 -18.25 8.97 22.71
C LEU A 107 -17.22 8.21 23.56
N ASN A 108 -17.65 7.50 24.61
CA ASN A 108 -16.76 6.65 25.40
C ASN A 108 -16.20 5.50 24.57
N VAL A 109 -17.05 4.83 23.78
CA VAL A 109 -16.64 3.78 22.85
C VAL A 109 -15.58 4.31 21.89
N ILE A 110 -15.79 5.49 21.30
CA ILE A 110 -14.81 6.10 20.39
C ILE A 110 -13.48 6.33 21.08
N ARG A 111 -13.46 6.88 22.30
CA ARG A 111 -12.21 7.10 23.04
C ARG A 111 -11.41 5.81 23.23
N VAL A 112 -12.08 4.71 23.57
CA VAL A 112 -11.46 3.39 23.71
C VAL A 112 -10.89 2.91 22.37
N TRP A 113 -11.65 3.07 21.29
CA TRP A 113 -11.20 2.69 19.95
C TRP A 113 -10.07 3.57 19.43
N THR A 114 -10.03 4.86 19.77
CA THR A 114 -8.93 5.78 19.41
C THR A 114 -7.60 5.28 19.96
N THR A 115 -7.55 4.78 21.19
CA THR A 115 -6.32 4.19 21.74
C THR A 115 -5.95 2.89 21.02
N ARG A 116 -6.93 2.02 20.75
CA ARG A 116 -6.69 0.74 20.06
C ARG A 116 -6.21 0.92 18.62
N ILE A 117 -6.83 1.84 17.88
CA ILE A 117 -6.43 2.11 16.50
C ILE A 117 -5.04 2.76 16.45
N ARG A 118 -4.71 3.65 17.40
CA ARG A 118 -3.36 4.22 17.49
C ARG A 118 -2.32 3.12 17.67
N GLN A 119 -2.54 2.20 18.62
CA GLN A 119 -1.64 1.05 18.82
C GLN A 119 -1.51 0.20 17.55
N ALA A 120 -2.63 -0.13 16.90
CA ALA A 120 -2.60 -0.91 15.66
C ALA A 120 -1.85 -0.20 14.52
N CYS A 121 -1.98 1.12 14.41
CA CYS A 121 -1.23 1.95 13.45
C CYS A 121 0.28 1.93 13.74
N ASP A 122 0.67 2.02 15.02
CA ASP A 122 2.07 1.99 15.44
C ASP A 122 2.69 0.61 15.21
N ASP A 123 1.96 -0.47 15.53
CA ASP A 123 2.38 -1.85 15.26
C ASP A 123 2.56 -2.10 13.75
N TYR A 124 1.61 -1.64 12.93
CA TYR A 124 1.72 -1.70 11.47
C TYR A 124 2.95 -0.94 10.97
N ARG A 125 3.17 0.28 11.44
CA ARG A 125 4.31 1.11 11.02
C ARG A 125 5.63 0.45 11.40
N GLY A 126 5.71 -0.12 12.61
CA GLY A 126 6.87 -0.87 13.07
C GLY A 126 7.15 -2.11 12.20
N GLY A 127 6.10 -2.89 11.90
CA GLY A 127 6.21 -4.11 11.08
C GLY A 127 6.61 -3.83 9.63
N VAL A 128 6.14 -2.73 9.04
CA VAL A 128 6.41 -2.38 7.64
C VAL A 128 7.74 -1.66 7.44
N MET A 129 8.31 -1.04 8.48
CA MET A 129 9.53 -0.24 8.36
C MET A 129 10.69 -0.99 7.69
N GLY A 130 10.95 -2.25 8.08
CA GLY A 130 12.03 -3.05 7.49
C GLY A 130 11.77 -3.43 6.02
N LEU A 131 10.51 -3.71 5.68
CA LEU A 131 10.12 -3.95 4.29
C LEU A 131 10.32 -2.70 3.45
N ARG A 132 9.90 -1.53 3.95
CA ARG A 132 10.07 -0.26 3.25
C ARG A 132 11.53 0.07 2.99
N THR A 133 12.40 -0.06 4.00
CA THR A 133 13.85 0.12 3.82
C THR A 133 14.43 -0.84 2.77
N THR A 134 13.93 -2.08 2.72
CA THR A 134 14.36 -3.06 1.72
C THR A 134 13.96 -2.63 0.31
N LEU A 135 12.73 -2.17 0.12
CA LEU A 135 12.22 -1.71 -1.19
C LEU A 135 12.86 -0.39 -1.65
N ASP A 136 13.14 0.53 -0.72
CA ASP A 136 13.72 1.84 -1.03
C ASP A 136 15.23 1.77 -1.29
N THR A 137 15.95 0.83 -0.69
CA THR A 137 17.43 0.76 -0.76
C THR A 137 17.93 -0.53 -1.41
N ARG A 138 17.61 -1.68 -0.82
CA ARG A 138 18.22 -2.97 -1.23
C ARG A 138 17.77 -3.41 -2.62
N VAL A 139 16.51 -3.17 -2.97
CA VAL A 139 16.00 -3.55 -4.30
C VAL A 139 16.67 -2.73 -5.41
N PRO A 140 16.74 -1.38 -5.34
CA PRO A 140 17.53 -0.58 -6.29
C PRO A 140 18.99 -1.01 -6.41
N GLU A 141 19.66 -1.31 -5.30
CA GLU A 141 21.04 -1.81 -5.29
C GLU A 141 21.17 -3.14 -6.04
N THR A 142 20.25 -4.06 -5.79
CA THR A 142 20.20 -5.38 -6.45
C THR A 142 19.95 -5.21 -7.95
N VAL A 143 19.02 -4.33 -8.33
CA VAL A 143 18.74 -4.00 -9.73
C VAL A 143 19.96 -3.40 -10.44
N ALA A 144 20.72 -2.53 -9.76
CA ALA A 144 21.95 -1.96 -10.30
C ALA A 144 23.05 -3.02 -10.44
N MET A 145 23.16 -3.94 -9.47
CA MET A 145 24.05 -5.10 -9.56
C MET A 145 23.69 -5.96 -10.78
N LEU A 146 22.43 -6.37 -10.93
CA LEU A 146 21.96 -7.19 -12.05
C LEU A 146 22.20 -6.50 -13.39
N SER A 147 21.97 -5.19 -13.48
CA SER A 147 22.28 -4.38 -14.68
C SER A 147 23.76 -4.46 -15.07
N ARG A 148 24.67 -4.41 -14.10
CA ARG A 148 26.11 -4.55 -14.35
C ARG A 148 26.47 -5.97 -14.79
N THR A 149 25.85 -6.99 -14.19
CA THR A 149 26.07 -8.39 -14.56
C THR A 149 25.60 -8.69 -15.98
N VAL A 150 24.42 -8.21 -16.38
CA VAL A 150 23.91 -8.35 -17.76
C VAL A 150 24.88 -7.71 -18.76
N ARG A 151 25.27 -6.44 -18.53
CA ARG A 151 26.24 -5.75 -19.39
C ARG A 151 27.57 -6.48 -19.53
N ALA A 152 28.09 -7.01 -18.42
CA ALA A 152 29.34 -7.77 -18.44
C ALA A 152 29.18 -9.03 -19.30
N LEU A 153 28.09 -9.78 -19.12
CA LEU A 153 27.81 -10.99 -19.91
C LEU A 153 27.64 -10.69 -21.39
N ASP A 154 26.95 -9.59 -21.74
CA ASP A 154 26.80 -9.15 -23.14
C ASP A 154 28.17 -8.89 -23.79
N SER A 155 29.03 -8.09 -23.15
CA SER A 155 30.39 -7.82 -23.65
C SER A 155 31.25 -9.08 -23.80
N TYR A 156 31.09 -10.06 -22.90
CA TYR A 156 31.76 -11.36 -23.02
C TYR A 156 31.27 -12.15 -24.25
N THR A 157 29.97 -12.11 -24.53
CA THR A 157 29.41 -12.81 -25.69
C THR A 157 29.88 -12.19 -27.01
N GLU A 158 29.91 -10.85 -27.09
CA GLU A 158 30.37 -10.10 -28.26
C GLU A 158 31.84 -10.42 -28.58
N GLN A 159 32.73 -10.34 -27.58
CA GLN A 159 34.15 -10.68 -27.75
C GLN A 159 34.37 -12.14 -28.16
N SER A 160 33.56 -13.07 -27.64
CA SER A 160 33.65 -14.48 -28.03
C SER A 160 33.21 -14.72 -29.48
N ARG A 161 32.23 -13.96 -29.98
CA ARG A 161 31.77 -14.01 -31.37
C ARG A 161 32.84 -13.47 -32.33
N GLU A 162 33.41 -12.31 -32.05
CA GLU A 162 34.49 -11.70 -32.87
C GLU A 162 35.73 -12.62 -32.96
N LYS A 163 36.06 -13.32 -31.87
CA LYS A 163 37.18 -14.26 -31.85
C LYS A 163 36.93 -15.53 -32.67
N ASN A 164 35.68 -15.99 -32.72
CA ASN A 164 35.29 -17.09 -33.61
C ASN A 164 35.28 -16.67 -35.08
N ASP A 165 34.82 -15.45 -35.38
CA ASP A 165 34.72 -14.94 -36.75
C ASP A 165 36.11 -14.68 -37.36
N SER A 166 37.04 -14.14 -36.56
CA SER A 166 38.46 -13.97 -36.96
C SER A 166 39.23 -15.29 -37.11
N SER A 167 38.80 -16.36 -36.43
CA SER A 167 39.35 -17.72 -36.62
C SER A 167 38.81 -18.42 -37.88
N SER A 168 37.80 -17.86 -38.55
CA SER A 168 37.18 -18.41 -39.75
C SER A 168 37.73 -17.82 -41.06
N ALA A 169 38.86 -17.10 -41.03
CA ALA A 169 39.50 -16.58 -42.25
C ALA A 169 39.81 -17.74 -43.25
N PRO A 170 39.52 -17.60 -44.56
CA PRO A 170 39.63 -18.70 -45.52
C PRO A 170 41.08 -19.17 -45.67
N LYS A 171 41.31 -20.48 -45.55
CA LYS A 171 42.61 -21.09 -45.90
C LYS A 171 42.93 -20.78 -47.38
N PRO A 172 44.16 -20.35 -47.71
CA PRO A 172 44.54 -20.13 -49.10
C PRO A 172 44.53 -21.46 -49.86
N SER A 173 43.85 -21.47 -51.01
CA SER A 173 43.74 -22.62 -51.91
C SER A 173 45.13 -23.02 -52.41
N VAL A 174 45.61 -24.18 -51.96
CA VAL A 174 46.82 -24.81 -52.49
C VAL A 174 46.54 -25.25 -53.93
N GLN A 175 47.19 -24.63 -54.90
CA GLN A 175 47.27 -25.14 -56.27
C GLN A 175 48.21 -26.35 -56.30
N PRO A 176 47.88 -27.45 -56.99
CA PRO A 176 48.87 -28.48 -57.27
C PRO A 176 49.59 -28.17 -58.59
N GLU A 177 50.87 -27.81 -58.50
CA GLU A 177 51.85 -28.00 -59.57
C GLU A 177 52.39 -29.43 -59.50
N THR A 178 52.25 -30.19 -60.59
CA THR A 178 53.10 -31.32 -61.06
C THR A 178 52.62 -31.62 -62.49
N THR A 179 53.41 -31.76 -63.56
CA THR A 179 54.85 -31.88 -63.79
C THR A 179 55.07 -31.72 -65.31
N SER A 180 56.22 -31.20 -65.68
CA SER A 180 56.69 -31.03 -67.06
C SER A 180 56.96 -32.34 -67.83
N ASP A 181 57.01 -32.17 -69.16
CA ASP A 181 57.83 -32.89 -70.17
C ASP A 181 57.40 -34.30 -70.64
N GLU A 182 57.20 -34.50 -71.95
CA GLU A 182 58.27 -34.93 -72.89
C GLU A 182 57.73 -35.51 -74.26
N ILE A 183 58.00 -34.78 -75.36
CA ILE A 183 58.56 -35.20 -76.69
C ILE A 183 57.81 -36.10 -77.73
N LYS A 184 57.57 -35.47 -78.92
CA LYS A 184 57.66 -35.88 -80.38
C LYS A 184 56.85 -37.06 -80.98
N PRO A 185 56.79 -37.18 -82.34
CA PRO A 185 57.35 -36.34 -83.41
C PRO A 185 56.34 -35.59 -84.29
#